data_AF-A0A453QYX8-F1
#
_entry.id   AF-A0A453QYX8-F1
#
_cell.length_a   1.000
_cell.length_b   1.000
_cell.length_c   1.000
_cell.angle_alpha   90.00
_cell.angle_beta   90.00
_cell.angle_gamma   90.00
#
_symmetry.space_group_name_H-M   'P 1'
#
loop_
_entity.id
_entity.type
_entity.pdbx_description
1 polymer ?
#
loop_
_entity_poly.entity_id
_entity_poly.type
_entity_poly.pdbx_seq_one_letter_code
_entity_poly.pdbx_strand_id
1 'polypeptide(L)' 'YAAATTEKSIYDFTVKDIDGKNVSLSKFKGKALLIVNVASQW' A
#
# COMPACT_ATOMS: atom_id res chain seq x y z
N TYR A 1 13.18 -3.57 26.91
CA TYR A 1 13.24 -2.39 26.03
C TYR A 1 12.16 -2.56 24.98
N ALA A 2 11.06 -1.80 25.07
CA ALA A 2 10.04 -1.82 24.03
C ALA A 2 10.61 -1.06 22.82
N ALA A 3 10.83 -1.77 21.71
CA ALA A 3 11.25 -1.15 20.46
C ALA A 3 10.15 -0.18 19.99
N ALA A 4 10.51 1.06 19.71
CA ALA A 4 9.59 2.05 19.17
C ALA A 4 8.95 1.50 17.89
N THR A 5 7.63 1.33 17.90
CA THR A 5 6.86 1.04 16.69
C THR A 5 6.89 2.28 15.84
N THR A 6 7.81 2.35 14.89
CA THR A 6 7.75 3.33 13.80
C THR A 6 6.42 3.07 13.09
N GLU A 7 5.50 4.02 13.19
CA GLU A 7 4.20 3.91 12.52
C GLU A 7 4.46 3.78 11.02
N LYS A 8 4.24 2.59 10.48
CA LYS A 8 4.41 2.32 9.06
C LYS A 8 3.29 3.03 8.32
N SER A 9 3.67 3.94 7.44
CA SER A 9 2.71 4.62 6.59
C SER A 9 2.29 3.71 5.46
N ILE A 10 1.05 3.87 4.98
CA ILE A 10 0.57 3.16 3.78
C ILE A 10 1.44 3.48 2.55
N TYR A 11 2.14 4.61 2.56
CA TYR A 11 3.06 5.04 1.51
C TYR A 11 4.38 4.26 1.46
N ASP A 12 4.73 3.53 2.53
CA ASP A 12 5.98 2.77 2.62
C ASP A 12 5.88 1.39 1.95
N PHE A 13 4.67 0.99 1.53
CA PHE A 13 4.43 -0.30 0.91
C PHE A 13 4.71 -0.26 -0.59
N THR A 14 5.21 -1.40 -1.08
CA THR A 14 5.31 -1.70 -2.51
C THR A 14 4.40 -2.88 -2.80
N VAL A 15 3.51 -2.72 -3.77
CA VAL A 15 2.52 -3.72 -4.18
C VAL A 15 2.76 -4.13 -5.62
N LYS A 16 2.24 -5.29 -6.04
CA LYS A 16 2.20 -5.64 -7.46
C LYS A 16 0.94 -5.10 -8.11
N ASP A 17 1.08 -4.51 -9.29
CA ASP A 17 -0.08 -4.20 -10.14
C ASP A 17 -0.59 -5.46 -10.88
N ILE A 18 -1.64 -5.27 -11.67
CA ILE A 18 -2.28 -6.35 -12.46
C ILE A 18 -1.35 -6.94 -13.53
N ASP A 19 -0.33 -6.20 -13.97
CA ASP A 19 0.70 -6.68 -14.90
C ASP A 19 1.86 -7.39 -14.17
N GLY A 20 1.82 -7.45 -12.83
CA GLY A 20 2.87 -8.03 -12.01
C GLY A 20 4.07 -7.12 -11.72
N LYS A 21 4.00 -5.84 -12.08
CA LYS A 21 5.06 -4.85 -11.82
C LYS A 21 4.97 -4.35 -10.39
N ASN A 22 6.13 -4.10 -9.78
CA ASN A 22 6.20 -3.52 -8.45
C ASN A 22 5.92 -2.01 -8.49
N VAL A 23 4.93 -1.57 -7.73
CA VAL A 23 4.47 -0.19 -7.61
C VAL A 23 4.57 0.25 -6.15
N SER A 24 5.37 1.27 -5.88
CA SER A 24 5.40 1.91 -4.56
C SER A 24 4.20 2.81 -4.37
N LEU A 25 3.52 2.70 -3.22
CA LEU A 25 2.38 3.55 -2.86
C LEU A 25 2.82 4.98 -2.53
N SER A 26 4.10 5.22 -2.25
CA SER A 26 4.69 6.55 -2.04
C SER A 26 4.39 7.55 -3.16
N LYS A 27 4.20 7.08 -4.40
CA LYS A 27 3.85 7.92 -5.55
C LYS A 27 2.51 8.64 -5.42
N PHE A 28 1.65 8.19 -4.51
CA PHE A 28 0.34 8.76 -4.24
C PHE A 28 0.30 9.67 -3.01
N LYS A 29 1.46 9.94 -2.38
CA LYS A 29 1.54 10.82 -1.21
C LYS A 29 1.02 12.23 -1.55
N GLY A 30 0.19 12.77 -0.67
CA GLY A 30 -0.46 14.07 -0.85
C GLY A 30 -1.74 14.03 -1.69
N LYS A 31 -2.19 12.84 -2.13
CA LYS A 31 -3.48 12.64 -2.80
C LYS A 31 -4.40 11.80 -1.91
N ALA A 32 -5.71 11.99 -2.06
CA ALA A 32 -6.70 11.12 -1.44
C ALA A 32 -6.62 9.72 -2.07
N LEU A 33 -6.67 8.67 -1.24
CA LEU A 33 -6.58 7.27 -1.63
C LEU A 33 -7.76 6.49 -1.05
N LEU A 34 -8.38 5.64 -1.90
CA LEU A 34 -9.41 4.70 -1.49
C LEU A 34 -8.93 3.28 -1.83
N ILE A 35 -8.88 2.41 -0.83
CA ILE A 35 -8.49 1.01 -0.98
C ILE A 35 -9.75 0.15 -0.91
N VAL A 36 -9.96 -0.70 -1.92
CA VAL A 36 -11.10 -1.61 -2.00
C VAL A 36 -10.58 -3.03 -2.22
N ASN A 37 -10.99 -3.96 -1.36
CA ASN A 37 -10.77 -5.38 -1.59
C ASN A 37 -11.88 -5.91 -2.52
N VAL A 38 -11.52 -6.39 -3.71
CA VAL A 38 -12.46 -6.89 -4.72
C VAL A 38 -12.18 -8.37 -4.96
N ALA A 39 -13.22 -9.19 -4.99
CA ALA A 39 -13.17 -10.59 -5.41
C ALA A 39 -14.00 -10.76 -6.68
N SER A 40 -13.42 -11.39 -7.71
CA SER A 40 -14.09 -11.61 -9.00
C SER A 40 -14.83 -12.94 -9.08
N GLN A 41 -14.66 -13.82 -8.09
CA GLN A 41 -15.22 -15.17 -8.04
C GLN A 41 -15.67 -15.49 -6.61
N TRP A 42 -16.68 -16.35 -6.49
CA TRP A 42 -17.33 -16.76 -5.23
C TRP A 42 -16.65 -17.98 -4.61
#